data_AF-A0A7K2VQX7-F1
#
_entry.id   AF-A0A7K2VQX7-F1
#
_cell.length_a   1.000
_cell.length_b   1.000
_cell.length_c   1.000
_cell.angle_alpha   90.00
_cell.angle_beta   90.00
_cell.angle_gamma   90.00
#
_symmetry.space_group_name_H-M   'P 1'
#
loop_
_entity.id
_entity.type
_entity.pdbx_description
1 polymer ?
#
loop_
_entity_poly.entity_id
_entity_poly.type
_entity_poly.pdbx_seq_one_letter_code
_entity_poly.pdbx_strand_id
1 'polypeptide(L)'
;MNANSSASAPGRIVLLTTSHRVAPGLLSWPAWQALRSADAVLCADGAHPQVPYLREAGIAVAEASPTAEELVDACAGDRTVVVVATGEGEPALTDGLARLAGSGRVQMPELELLPASYDLPGARLLDLVQVMDRIRAECPWSSRQTHEGLAKYGIEEAYELVEAIEAGDREELREELGDVLLQVVFHSRIAEEDADAPFSIDDVAGGIVAKLIHRHPHVFGEEEAETPEDVKAHWLRTKAEEKQRSSVTEGVPLGQPGLALAAKLASRVRTAGLNVPLPRGDGIGYELLELAARAEQAGVDPEAALRAAARTYRDAIRTAEGVTTPDHGTA
;
A
#
# COMPACT_ATOMS: atom_id res chain seq x y z
N MET A 1 8.92 69.33 -5.50
CA MET A 1 7.85 68.33 -5.70
C MET A 1 8.53 66.98 -5.75
N ASN A 2 8.61 66.29 -4.61
CA ASN A 2 9.05 64.90 -4.58
C ASN A 2 7.83 64.07 -4.93
N ALA A 3 7.80 63.53 -6.15
CA ALA A 3 6.83 62.52 -6.54
C ALA A 3 7.11 61.29 -5.67
N ASN A 4 6.29 61.11 -4.64
CA ASN A 4 6.21 59.85 -3.92
C ASN A 4 5.63 58.85 -4.92
N SER A 5 6.50 58.13 -5.64
CA SER A 5 6.06 56.96 -6.39
C SER A 5 5.50 55.99 -5.35
N SER A 6 4.19 55.82 -5.32
CA SER A 6 3.55 54.77 -4.53
C SER A 6 4.16 53.46 -5.00
N ALA A 7 5.08 52.88 -4.21
CA ALA A 7 5.55 51.52 -4.45
C ALA A 7 4.30 50.64 -4.47
N SER A 8 3.97 50.06 -5.62
CA SER A 8 2.78 49.22 -5.72
C SER A 8 2.93 48.08 -4.74
N ALA A 9 1.84 47.70 -4.05
CA ALA A 9 1.86 46.51 -3.21
C ALA A 9 2.35 45.31 -4.05
N PRO A 10 3.22 44.46 -3.49
CA PRO A 10 3.95 43.48 -4.27
C PRO A 10 3.08 42.29 -4.70
N GLY A 11 1.79 42.25 -4.33
CA GLY A 11 0.85 41.20 -4.69
C GLY A 11 1.14 39.87 -4.00
N ARG A 12 0.60 38.78 -4.55
CA ARG A 12 0.67 37.42 -3.98
C ARG A 12 0.91 36.38 -5.07
N ILE A 13 1.85 35.48 -4.83
CA ILE A 13 2.07 34.27 -5.63
C ILE A 13 1.57 33.09 -4.81
N VAL A 14 0.64 32.32 -5.37
CA VAL A 14 0.14 31.07 -4.78
C VAL A 14 0.64 29.91 -5.62
N LEU A 15 1.51 29.09 -5.04
CA LEU A 15 1.92 27.82 -5.62
C LEU A 15 0.91 26.76 -5.19
N LEU A 16 0.05 26.36 -6.12
CA LEU A 16 -1.02 25.42 -5.88
C LEU A 16 -0.53 23.99 -6.17
N THR A 17 -0.32 23.18 -5.14
CA THR A 17 0.13 21.79 -5.31
C THR A 17 -1.06 20.82 -5.35
N THR A 18 -0.97 19.81 -6.21
CA THR A 18 -2.01 18.79 -6.33
C THR A 18 -1.40 17.40 -6.26
N SER A 19 -2.10 16.47 -5.62
CA SER A 19 -1.80 15.05 -5.68
C SER A 19 -2.37 14.46 -6.97
N HIS A 20 -1.54 13.77 -7.76
CA HIS A 20 -1.98 12.95 -8.90
C HIS A 20 -2.72 11.68 -8.49
N ARG A 21 -2.76 11.37 -7.18
CA ARG A 21 -3.43 10.22 -6.57
C ARG A 21 -4.85 10.56 -6.11
N VAL A 22 -5.26 11.82 -6.26
CA VAL A 22 -6.61 12.29 -5.98
C VAL A 22 -7.28 12.64 -7.30
N ALA A 23 -8.54 12.23 -7.47
CA ALA A 23 -9.30 12.53 -8.67
C ALA A 23 -9.30 14.05 -8.96
N PRO A 24 -9.01 14.46 -10.21
CA PRO A 24 -9.01 15.87 -10.54
C PRO A 24 -10.37 16.53 -10.28
N GLY A 25 -10.36 17.82 -9.93
CA GLY A 25 -11.53 18.57 -9.49
C GLY A 25 -11.82 18.49 -7.98
N LEU A 26 -11.24 17.53 -7.26
CA LEU A 26 -11.33 17.47 -5.79
C LEU A 26 -10.24 18.33 -5.14
N LEU A 27 -10.52 19.62 -5.03
CA LEU A 27 -9.64 20.59 -4.37
C LEU A 27 -10.20 21.04 -3.02
N SER A 28 -9.30 21.41 -2.11
CA SER A 28 -9.64 21.98 -0.82
C SER A 28 -10.40 23.29 -0.99
N TRP A 29 -11.23 23.64 0.00
CA TRP A 29 -11.98 24.89 -0.04
C TRP A 29 -11.07 26.13 -0.22
N PRO A 30 -9.95 26.28 0.52
CA PRO A 30 -9.03 27.39 0.30
C PRO A 30 -8.43 27.43 -1.12
N ALA A 31 -8.13 26.27 -1.72
CA ALA A 31 -7.66 26.21 -3.11
C ALA A 31 -8.69 26.75 -4.10
N TRP A 32 -9.95 26.36 -3.95
CA TRP A 32 -11.03 26.90 -4.78
C TRP A 32 -11.22 28.41 -4.58
N GLN A 33 -11.06 28.92 -3.36
CA GLN A 33 -11.11 30.36 -3.11
C GLN A 33 -9.96 31.08 -3.80
N ALA A 34 -8.72 30.61 -3.64
CA ALA A 34 -7.54 31.19 -4.27
C ALA A 34 -7.67 31.22 -5.79
N LEU A 35 -8.10 30.12 -6.41
CA LEU A 35 -8.31 30.02 -7.86
C LEU A 35 -9.40 30.99 -8.37
N ARG A 36 -10.48 31.21 -7.61
CA ARG A 36 -11.57 32.12 -8.01
C ARG A 36 -11.24 33.59 -7.79
N SER A 37 -10.38 33.91 -6.83
CA SER A 37 -9.95 35.28 -6.53
C SER A 37 -8.69 35.69 -7.29
N ALA A 38 -8.05 34.78 -8.02
CA ALA A 38 -6.82 35.06 -8.75
C ALA A 38 -7.06 36.00 -9.92
N ASP A 39 -6.12 36.93 -10.14
CA ASP A 39 -6.08 37.76 -11.34
C ASP A 39 -5.57 36.96 -12.55
N ALA A 40 -4.72 35.96 -12.30
CA ALA A 40 -4.26 35.02 -13.32
C ALA A 40 -4.02 33.63 -12.72
N VAL A 41 -4.39 32.59 -13.48
CA VAL A 41 -4.07 31.19 -13.18
C VAL A 41 -3.19 30.65 -14.29
N LEU A 42 -2.01 30.17 -13.93
CA LEU A 42 -1.00 29.65 -14.84
C LEU A 42 -0.80 28.15 -14.59
N CYS A 43 -0.56 27.40 -15.65
CA CYS A 43 -0.14 26.01 -15.56
C CYS A 43 0.88 25.74 -16.67
N ALA A 44 2.03 25.16 -16.32
CA ALA A 44 3.07 24.88 -17.31
C ALA A 44 2.69 23.74 -18.27
N ASP A 45 1.90 22.79 -17.77
CA ASP A 45 1.44 21.62 -18.52
C ASP A 45 -0.03 21.81 -18.98
N GLY A 46 -0.23 22.07 -20.27
CA GLY A 46 -1.57 22.19 -20.86
C GLY A 46 -2.41 20.91 -20.77
N ALA A 47 -1.78 19.75 -20.57
CA ALA A 47 -2.42 18.45 -20.37
C ALA A 47 -2.65 18.12 -18.88
N HIS A 48 -2.34 19.05 -17.98
CA HIS A 48 -2.46 18.81 -16.54
C HIS A 48 -3.89 18.37 -16.17
N PRO A 49 -4.08 17.29 -15.40
CA PRO A 49 -5.40 16.68 -15.16
C PRO A 49 -6.45 17.62 -14.55
N GLN A 50 -6.04 18.67 -13.85
CA GLN A 50 -6.94 19.66 -13.25
C GLN A 50 -7.49 20.67 -14.25
N VAL A 51 -6.79 20.92 -15.36
CA VAL A 51 -7.14 22.00 -16.31
C VAL A 51 -8.56 21.88 -16.86
N PRO A 52 -9.06 20.70 -17.28
CA PRO A 52 -10.45 20.56 -17.71
C PRO A 52 -11.47 20.99 -16.65
N TYR A 53 -11.25 20.62 -15.38
CA TYR A 53 -12.16 20.92 -14.27
C TYR A 53 -12.10 22.38 -13.82
N LEU A 54 -10.92 22.99 -13.89
CA LEU A 54 -10.78 24.44 -13.68
C LEU A 54 -11.56 25.22 -14.74
N ARG A 55 -11.45 24.82 -16.02
CA ARG A 55 -12.20 25.44 -17.12
C ARG A 55 -13.71 25.24 -16.96
N GLU A 56 -14.17 24.06 -16.57
CA GLU A 56 -15.58 23.79 -16.27
C GLU A 56 -16.11 24.68 -15.14
N ALA A 57 -15.28 24.95 -14.12
CA ALA A 57 -15.61 25.88 -13.04
C ALA A 57 -15.58 27.38 -13.44
N GLY A 58 -15.28 27.68 -14.71
CA GLY A 58 -15.19 29.04 -15.25
C GLY A 58 -13.85 29.75 -14.99
N ILE A 59 -12.80 29.00 -14.63
CA ILE A 59 -11.49 29.54 -14.30
C ILE A 59 -10.61 29.47 -15.55
N ALA A 60 -10.19 30.63 -16.05
CA ALA A 60 -9.30 30.73 -17.19
C ALA A 60 -7.87 30.34 -16.78
N VAL A 61 -7.35 29.28 -17.37
CA VAL A 61 -5.97 28.80 -17.14
C VAL A 61 -5.14 29.09 -18.38
N ALA A 62 -4.07 29.88 -18.23
CA ALA A 62 -3.09 30.12 -19.27
C ALA A 62 -1.97 29.07 -19.20
N GLU A 63 -1.66 28.46 -20.35
CA GLU A 63 -0.53 27.54 -20.47
C GLU A 63 0.76 28.35 -20.57
N ALA A 64 1.52 28.39 -19.47
CA ALA A 64 2.74 29.18 -19.35
C ALA A 64 3.65 28.65 -18.24
N SER A 65 4.97 28.73 -18.48
CA SER A 65 6.02 28.39 -17.50
C SER A 65 6.89 29.62 -17.23
N PRO A 66 6.38 30.63 -16.51
CA PRO A 66 7.09 31.88 -16.28
C PRO A 66 8.33 31.68 -15.40
N THR A 67 9.32 32.55 -15.57
CA THR A 67 10.44 32.67 -14.63
C THR A 67 9.98 33.27 -13.29
N ALA A 68 10.82 33.18 -12.26
CA ALA A 68 10.54 33.80 -10.98
C ALA A 68 10.41 35.33 -11.11
N GLU A 69 11.23 35.96 -11.94
CA GLU A 69 11.19 37.39 -12.24
C GLU A 69 9.86 37.77 -12.93
N GLU A 70 9.45 37.01 -13.95
CA GLU A 70 8.19 37.24 -14.65
C GLU A 70 6.96 37.10 -13.74
N LEU A 71 7.00 36.16 -12.79
CA LEU A 71 5.92 35.99 -11.79
C LEU A 71 5.86 37.14 -10.78
N VAL A 72 7.01 37.61 -10.31
CA VAL A 72 7.06 38.79 -9.42
C VAL A 72 6.49 40.01 -10.13
N ASP A 73 6.89 40.24 -11.38
CA ASP A 73 6.37 41.34 -12.20
C ASP A 73 4.86 41.19 -12.47
N ALA A 74 4.38 39.97 -12.70
CA ALA A 74 2.96 39.69 -12.90
C ALA A 74 2.09 39.99 -11.66
N CYS A 75 2.66 39.94 -10.45
CA CYS A 75 1.98 40.25 -9.20
C CYS A 75 1.97 41.75 -8.85
N ALA A 76 2.72 42.57 -9.59
CA ALA A 76 2.78 44.01 -9.34
C ALA A 76 1.36 44.63 -9.38
N GLY A 77 1.10 45.56 -8.46
CA GLY A 77 -0.21 46.21 -8.34
C GLY A 77 -1.21 45.43 -7.48
N ASP A 78 -0.75 44.72 -6.45
CA ASP A 78 -1.58 43.92 -5.54
C ASP A 78 -2.29 42.73 -6.20
N ARG A 79 -1.74 42.23 -7.32
CA ARG A 79 -2.34 41.13 -8.07
C ARG A 79 -1.97 39.78 -7.47
N THR A 80 -2.91 38.84 -7.54
CA THR A 80 -2.71 37.45 -7.15
C THR A 80 -2.54 36.57 -8.39
N VAL A 81 -1.39 35.92 -8.48
CA VAL A 81 -1.12 34.91 -9.51
C VAL A 81 -1.07 33.53 -8.87
N VAL A 82 -1.92 32.62 -9.34
CA VAL A 82 -1.91 31.21 -8.93
C VAL A 82 -1.17 30.40 -9.98
N VAL A 83 -0.19 29.61 -9.56
CA VAL A 83 0.51 28.65 -10.41
C VAL A 83 0.07 27.25 -10.00
N VAL A 84 -0.61 26.54 -10.89
CA VAL A 84 -0.94 25.12 -10.72
C VAL A 84 0.32 24.32 -11.00
N ALA A 85 0.97 23.86 -9.93
CA ALA A 85 2.20 23.09 -10.01
C ALA A 85 1.91 21.66 -10.54
N THR A 86 2.87 21.11 -11.28
CA THR A 86 2.83 19.69 -11.67
C THR A 86 2.95 18.76 -10.46
N GLY A 87 2.66 17.47 -10.65
CA GLY A 87 2.79 16.45 -9.60
C GLY A 87 4.23 16.26 -9.08
N GLU A 88 5.23 16.71 -9.84
CA GLU A 88 6.65 16.72 -9.42
C GLU A 88 7.06 18.04 -8.74
N GLY A 89 6.15 19.02 -8.67
CA GLY A 89 6.42 20.37 -8.22
C GLY A 89 7.08 21.24 -9.30
N GLU A 90 7.58 22.40 -8.89
CA GLU A 90 8.21 23.39 -9.78
C GLU A 90 9.59 23.82 -9.25
N PRO A 91 10.60 22.92 -9.19
CA PRO A 91 11.86 23.18 -8.50
C PRO A 91 12.61 24.39 -9.07
N ALA A 92 12.63 24.54 -10.40
CA ALA A 92 13.27 25.69 -11.05
C ALA A 92 12.65 27.03 -10.65
N LEU A 93 11.31 27.05 -10.53
CA LEU A 93 10.56 28.22 -10.10
C LEU A 93 10.79 28.51 -8.62
N THR A 94 10.65 27.51 -7.75
CA THR A 94 10.85 27.67 -6.30
C THR A 94 12.27 28.12 -5.97
N ASP A 95 13.28 27.57 -6.66
CA ASP A 95 14.67 27.99 -6.51
C ASP A 95 14.89 29.42 -7.01
N GLY A 96 14.24 29.80 -8.12
CA GLY A 96 14.28 31.17 -8.64
C GLY A 96 13.69 32.17 -7.65
N LEU A 97 12.50 31.89 -7.11
CA LEU A 97 11.85 32.72 -6.10
C LEU A 97 12.69 32.84 -4.83
N ALA A 98 13.30 31.73 -4.38
CA ALA A 98 14.21 31.74 -3.23
C ALA A 98 15.46 32.60 -3.48
N ARG A 99 16.06 32.53 -4.68
CA ARG A 99 17.20 33.39 -5.07
C ARG A 99 16.82 34.87 -5.09
N LEU A 100 15.67 35.22 -5.64
CA LEU A 100 15.19 36.61 -5.68
C LEU A 100 14.93 37.14 -4.27
N ALA A 101 14.23 36.38 -3.43
CA ALA A 101 13.97 36.72 -2.04
C ALA A 101 15.26 36.94 -1.25
N GLY A 102 16.26 36.06 -1.42
CA GLY A 102 17.57 36.16 -0.77
C GLY A 102 18.45 37.31 -1.26
N SER A 103 18.16 37.90 -2.43
CA SER A 103 18.97 38.98 -3.00
C SER A 103 18.82 40.32 -2.27
N GLY A 104 17.66 40.54 -1.61
CA GLY A 104 17.29 41.82 -1.00
C GLY A 104 17.10 42.98 -1.98
N ARG A 105 17.17 42.72 -3.30
CA ARG A 105 17.06 43.73 -4.36
C ARG A 105 15.65 43.86 -4.94
N VAL A 106 14.80 42.88 -4.65
CA VAL A 106 13.45 42.76 -5.18
C VAL A 106 12.48 42.83 -4.01
N GLN A 107 11.43 43.63 -4.14
CA GLN A 107 10.32 43.61 -3.19
C GLN A 107 9.45 42.41 -3.54
N MET A 108 9.51 41.37 -2.71
CA MET A 108 8.83 40.11 -3.00
C MET A 108 7.32 40.21 -2.76
N PRO A 109 6.50 39.58 -3.62
CA PRO A 109 5.10 39.26 -3.33
C PRO A 109 4.99 38.37 -2.08
N GLU A 110 3.81 38.32 -1.48
CA GLU A 110 3.50 37.24 -0.54
C GLU A 110 3.62 35.90 -1.25
N LEU A 111 4.45 35.00 -0.73
CA LEU A 111 4.62 33.65 -1.27
C LEU A 111 3.84 32.66 -0.41
N GLU A 112 2.89 31.96 -1.02
CA GLU A 112 2.11 30.93 -0.36
C GLU A 112 2.25 29.60 -1.10
N LEU A 113 2.53 28.54 -0.36
CA LEU A 113 2.37 27.18 -0.83
C LEU A 113 1.01 26.68 -0.35
N LEU A 114 0.09 26.45 -1.28
CA LEU A 114 -1.27 26.04 -0.99
C LEU A 114 -1.53 24.63 -1.52
N PRO A 115 -1.56 23.60 -0.67
CA PRO A 115 -1.88 22.26 -1.14
C PRO A 115 -3.39 22.14 -1.37
N ALA A 116 -3.74 21.97 -2.64
CA ALA A 116 -5.10 21.88 -3.08
C ALA A 116 -5.67 20.47 -2.94
N SER A 117 -4.85 19.44 -3.06
CA SER A 117 -5.21 18.08 -2.67
C SER A 117 -4.05 17.40 -1.97
N TYR A 118 -4.36 16.42 -1.12
CA TYR A 118 -3.39 15.69 -0.30
C TYR A 118 -3.55 14.20 -0.56
N ASP A 119 -2.43 13.48 -0.53
CA ASP A 119 -2.47 12.02 -0.51
C ASP A 119 -3.24 11.54 0.72
N LEU A 120 -4.17 10.61 0.50
CA LEU A 120 -4.77 9.86 1.59
C LEU A 120 -3.77 8.80 2.10
N PRO A 121 -3.86 8.38 3.38
CA PRO A 121 -3.13 7.22 3.85
C PRO A 121 -3.37 6.02 2.92
N GLY A 122 -2.29 5.39 2.45
CA GLY A 122 -2.36 4.28 1.49
C GLY A 122 -2.36 4.67 0.01
N ALA A 123 -2.37 5.97 -0.34
CA ALA A 123 -2.42 6.42 -1.74
C ALA A 123 -1.27 5.87 -2.62
N ARG A 124 -0.12 5.52 -2.03
CA ARG A 124 1.02 4.90 -2.75
C ARG A 124 0.70 3.56 -3.40
N LEU A 125 -0.38 2.89 -2.99
CA LEU A 125 -0.89 1.72 -3.70
C LEU A 125 -1.30 2.07 -5.14
N LEU A 126 -1.80 3.28 -5.40
CA LEU A 126 -2.15 3.72 -6.75
C LEU A 126 -0.90 3.87 -7.64
N ASP A 127 0.24 4.27 -7.08
CA ASP A 127 1.51 4.29 -7.83
C ASP A 127 1.93 2.86 -8.18
N LEU A 128 1.81 1.92 -7.23
CA LEU A 128 2.17 0.52 -7.45
C LEU A 128 1.33 -0.11 -8.56
N VAL A 129 0.03 0.18 -8.60
CA VAL A 129 -0.86 -0.27 -9.68
C VAL A 129 -0.39 0.27 -11.03
N GLN A 130 -0.15 1.58 -11.14
CA GLN A 130 0.32 2.20 -12.38
C GLN A 130 1.68 1.70 -12.83
N VAL A 131 2.60 1.48 -11.89
CA VAL A 131 3.92 0.90 -12.18
C VAL A 131 3.77 -0.53 -12.66
N MET A 132 2.92 -1.34 -12.03
CA MET A 132 2.67 -2.71 -12.48
C MET A 132 2.01 -2.73 -13.87
N ASP A 133 1.07 -1.85 -14.17
CA ASP A 133 0.48 -1.71 -15.50
C ASP A 133 1.55 -1.48 -16.55
N ARG A 134 2.46 -0.53 -16.27
CA ARG A 134 3.58 -0.22 -17.16
C ARG A 134 4.52 -1.39 -17.29
N ILE A 135 4.87 -2.07 -16.20
CA ILE A 135 5.74 -3.25 -16.21
C ILE A 135 5.09 -4.39 -17.00
N ARG A 136 3.79 -4.66 -16.81
CA ARG A 136 3.05 -5.72 -17.51
C ARG A 136 3.01 -5.46 -19.01
N ALA A 137 2.81 -4.22 -19.44
CA ALA A 137 2.82 -3.85 -20.86
C ALA A 137 4.23 -3.81 -21.47
N GLU A 138 5.17 -3.29 -20.68
CA GLU A 138 6.58 -3.00 -20.95
C GLU A 138 7.52 -4.19 -21.12
N CYS A 139 7.50 -5.01 -20.08
CA CYS A 139 8.57 -5.94 -19.76
C CYS A 139 8.34 -7.28 -20.47
N PRO A 140 9.30 -7.76 -21.28
CA PRO A 140 9.17 -9.04 -21.98
C PRO A 140 9.04 -10.24 -21.04
N TRP A 141 9.56 -10.15 -19.82
CA TRP A 141 9.39 -11.21 -18.82
C TRP A 141 8.01 -11.11 -18.16
N SER A 142 7.64 -9.92 -17.67
CA SER A 142 6.39 -9.73 -16.92
C SER A 142 5.14 -9.94 -17.77
N SER A 143 5.16 -9.53 -19.04
CA SER A 143 4.08 -9.73 -20.02
C SER A 143 3.76 -11.21 -20.31
N ARG A 144 4.69 -12.13 -20.02
CA ARG A 144 4.53 -13.57 -20.28
C ARG A 144 4.18 -14.38 -19.04
N GLN A 145 4.17 -13.77 -17.86
CA GLN A 145 3.85 -14.48 -16.63
C GLN A 145 2.37 -14.85 -16.57
N THR A 146 2.09 -16.02 -15.98
CA THR A 146 0.74 -16.51 -15.66
C THR A 146 0.62 -16.74 -14.16
N HIS A 147 -0.59 -17.01 -13.67
CA HIS A 147 -0.80 -17.35 -12.27
C HIS A 147 0.06 -18.55 -11.83
N GLU A 148 0.13 -19.60 -12.66
CA GLU A 148 0.91 -20.81 -12.38
C GLU A 148 2.41 -20.54 -12.38
N GLY A 149 2.89 -19.68 -13.30
CA GLY A 149 4.30 -19.31 -13.39
C GLY A 149 4.79 -18.54 -12.17
N LEU A 150 3.90 -17.77 -11.54
CA LEU A 150 4.21 -16.94 -10.38
C LEU A 150 4.05 -17.66 -9.03
N ALA A 151 3.31 -18.77 -8.98
CA ALA A 151 2.96 -19.45 -7.73
C ALA A 151 4.19 -19.83 -6.87
N LYS A 152 5.32 -20.19 -7.49
CA LYS A 152 6.55 -20.52 -6.74
C LYS A 152 7.12 -19.29 -6.03
N TYR A 153 7.12 -18.12 -6.68
CA TYR A 153 7.66 -16.89 -6.12
C TYR A 153 6.79 -16.45 -4.95
N GLY A 154 5.46 -16.50 -5.09
CA GLY A 154 4.56 -16.22 -3.96
C GLY A 154 4.73 -17.12 -2.74
N ILE A 155 5.28 -18.34 -2.91
CA ILE A 155 5.65 -19.19 -1.78
C ILE A 155 7.00 -18.75 -1.19
N GLU A 156 7.98 -18.44 -2.04
CA GLU A 156 9.31 -17.93 -1.65
C GLU A 156 9.18 -16.65 -0.80
N GLU A 157 8.53 -15.60 -1.31
CA GLU A 157 8.33 -14.33 -0.58
C GLU A 157 7.57 -14.52 0.75
N ALA A 158 6.64 -15.48 0.78
CA ALA A 158 5.89 -15.77 2.01
C ALA A 158 6.78 -16.40 3.09
N TYR A 159 7.80 -17.16 2.71
CA TYR A 159 8.77 -17.72 3.64
C TYR A 159 9.83 -16.71 4.05
N GLU A 160 10.27 -15.85 3.15
CA GLU A 160 11.20 -14.76 3.45
C GLU A 160 10.55 -13.77 4.42
N LEU A 161 9.27 -13.43 4.22
CA LEU A 161 8.47 -12.71 5.21
C LEU A 161 8.44 -13.39 6.59
N VAL A 162 8.25 -14.72 6.61
CA VAL A 162 8.24 -15.48 7.87
C VAL A 162 9.63 -15.47 8.52
N GLU A 163 10.70 -15.57 7.74
CA GLU A 163 12.08 -15.46 8.24
C GLU A 163 12.34 -14.09 8.85
N ALA A 164 11.95 -13.01 8.18
CA ALA A 164 12.09 -11.64 8.68
C ALA A 164 11.36 -11.43 10.02
N ILE A 165 10.12 -11.95 10.14
CA ILE A 165 9.35 -11.93 11.40
C ILE A 165 10.08 -12.66 12.52
N GLU A 166 10.61 -13.85 12.23
CA GLU A 166 11.27 -14.71 13.22
C GLU A 166 12.66 -14.20 13.61
N ALA A 167 13.34 -13.50 12.71
CA ALA A 167 14.59 -12.80 12.98
C ALA A 167 14.38 -11.48 13.75
N GLY A 168 13.17 -10.91 13.71
CA GLY A 168 12.87 -9.61 14.31
C GLY A 168 13.48 -8.43 13.54
N ASP A 169 13.83 -8.64 12.27
CA ASP A 169 14.41 -7.61 11.40
C ASP A 169 13.29 -6.73 10.82
N ARG A 170 13.27 -5.45 11.20
CA ARG A 170 12.23 -4.51 10.78
C ARG A 170 12.43 -3.97 9.37
N GLU A 171 13.67 -3.90 8.89
CA GLU A 171 13.95 -3.43 7.54
C GLU A 171 13.56 -4.52 6.55
N GLU A 172 14.04 -5.75 6.79
CA GLU A 172 13.67 -6.92 5.99
C GLU A 172 12.16 -7.15 6.02
N LEU A 173 11.52 -7.08 7.19
CA LEU A 173 10.06 -7.23 7.31
C LEU A 173 9.30 -6.27 6.38
N ARG A 174 9.79 -5.03 6.22
CA ARG A 174 9.16 -4.05 5.34
C ARG A 174 9.36 -4.39 3.86
N GLU A 175 10.53 -4.89 3.49
CA GLU A 175 10.87 -5.33 2.13
C GLU A 175 9.96 -6.51 1.73
N GLU A 176 9.93 -7.54 2.56
CA GLU A 176 9.17 -8.77 2.32
C GLU A 176 7.65 -8.56 2.29
N LEU A 177 7.13 -7.64 3.12
CA LEU A 177 5.73 -7.20 3.02
C LEU A 177 5.44 -6.53 1.67
N GLY A 178 6.42 -5.84 1.11
CA GLY A 178 6.38 -5.25 -0.21
C GLY A 178 6.35 -6.32 -1.31
N ASP A 179 7.15 -7.38 -1.20
CA ASP A 179 7.20 -8.45 -2.20
C ASP A 179 5.97 -9.35 -2.17
N VAL A 180 5.42 -9.64 -0.98
CA VAL A 180 4.10 -10.28 -0.89
C VAL A 180 3.01 -9.40 -1.50
N LEU A 181 3.05 -8.08 -1.29
CA LEU A 181 2.12 -7.14 -1.91
C LEU A 181 2.29 -7.09 -3.44
N LEU A 182 3.52 -7.15 -3.94
CA LEU A 182 3.84 -7.25 -5.37
C LEU A 182 3.13 -8.45 -6.00
N GLN A 183 3.18 -9.62 -5.36
CA GLN A 183 2.50 -10.83 -5.86
C GLN A 183 0.98 -10.61 -5.97
N VAL A 184 0.35 -9.96 -4.99
CA VAL A 184 -1.08 -9.65 -5.03
C VAL A 184 -1.42 -8.71 -6.19
N VAL A 185 -0.66 -7.63 -6.37
CA VAL A 185 -0.90 -6.67 -7.47
C VAL A 185 -0.63 -7.32 -8.82
N PHE A 186 0.42 -8.13 -8.95
CA PHE A 186 0.77 -8.79 -10.21
C PHE A 186 -0.30 -9.81 -10.62
N HIS A 187 -0.77 -10.66 -9.70
CA HIS A 187 -1.87 -11.58 -9.99
C HIS A 187 -3.17 -10.84 -10.33
N SER A 188 -3.48 -9.76 -9.62
CA SER A 188 -4.67 -8.95 -9.92
C SER A 188 -4.57 -8.36 -11.33
N ARG A 189 -3.39 -7.86 -11.72
CA ARG A 189 -3.21 -7.31 -13.05
C ARG A 189 -3.33 -8.35 -14.16
N ILE A 190 -2.84 -9.58 -13.94
CA ILE A 190 -3.03 -10.71 -14.86
C ILE A 190 -4.53 -11.05 -14.97
N ALA A 191 -5.25 -11.05 -13.86
CA ALA A 191 -6.68 -11.37 -13.83
C ALA A 191 -7.53 -10.37 -14.62
N GLU A 192 -7.14 -9.09 -14.69
CA GLU A 192 -7.82 -8.09 -15.53
C GLU A 192 -7.76 -8.42 -17.04
N GLU A 193 -6.84 -9.28 -17.48
CA GLU A 193 -6.72 -9.72 -18.87
C GLU A 193 -7.60 -10.93 -19.20
N ASP A 194 -8.24 -11.56 -18.21
CA ASP A 194 -9.12 -12.70 -18.43
C ASP A 194 -10.35 -12.30 -19.25
N ALA A 195 -10.67 -13.10 -20.27
CA ALA A 195 -11.76 -12.78 -21.20
C ALA A 195 -13.15 -13.10 -20.65
N ASP A 196 -13.25 -14.06 -19.73
CA ASP A 196 -14.52 -14.63 -19.26
C ASP A 196 -14.91 -14.09 -17.88
N ALA A 197 -13.93 -13.89 -17.00
CA ALA A 197 -14.14 -13.47 -15.61
C ALA A 197 -13.00 -12.53 -15.12
N PRO A 198 -12.84 -11.34 -15.73
CA PRO A 198 -11.84 -10.39 -15.29
C PRO A 198 -12.17 -9.82 -13.90
N PHE A 199 -11.14 -9.58 -13.11
CA PHE A 199 -11.22 -8.81 -11.86
C PHE A 199 -9.94 -8.02 -11.63
N SER A 200 -10.05 -6.88 -10.94
CA SER A 200 -8.94 -5.98 -10.65
C SER A 200 -8.45 -6.07 -9.20
N ILE A 201 -7.39 -5.33 -8.89
CA ILE A 201 -6.94 -5.13 -7.51
C ILE A 201 -8.02 -4.49 -6.63
N ASP A 202 -8.90 -3.66 -7.20
CA ASP A 202 -10.00 -3.04 -6.48
C ASP A 202 -11.08 -4.06 -6.11
N ASP A 203 -11.33 -5.05 -6.98
CA ASP A 203 -12.23 -6.17 -6.67
C ASP A 203 -11.66 -7.04 -5.55
N VAL A 204 -10.34 -7.31 -5.58
CA VAL A 204 -9.64 -8.05 -4.51
C VAL A 204 -9.74 -7.29 -3.19
N ALA A 205 -9.44 -5.99 -3.19
CA ALA A 205 -9.52 -5.12 -2.02
C ALA A 205 -10.96 -5.01 -1.49
N GLY A 206 -11.93 -4.78 -2.37
CA GLY A 206 -13.35 -4.71 -2.03
C GLY A 206 -13.86 -6.00 -1.42
N GLY A 207 -13.46 -7.15 -1.98
CA GLY A 207 -13.81 -8.47 -1.47
C GLY A 207 -13.27 -8.72 -0.06
N ILE A 208 -12.01 -8.36 0.22
CA ILE A 208 -11.47 -8.51 1.58
C ILE A 208 -12.08 -7.51 2.56
N VAL A 209 -12.32 -6.26 2.15
CA VAL A 209 -12.97 -5.22 2.98
C VAL A 209 -14.37 -5.67 3.40
N ALA A 210 -15.22 -6.05 2.44
CA ALA A 210 -16.58 -6.51 2.72
C ALA A 210 -16.58 -7.72 3.67
N LYS A 211 -15.67 -8.68 3.42
CA LYS A 211 -15.52 -9.88 4.26
C LYS A 211 -15.06 -9.54 5.68
N LEU A 212 -14.13 -8.60 5.84
CA LEU A 212 -13.64 -8.19 7.16
C LEU A 212 -14.71 -7.42 7.92
N ILE A 213 -15.43 -6.49 7.28
CA ILE A 213 -16.56 -5.77 7.91
C ILE A 213 -17.61 -6.77 8.39
N HIS A 214 -18.02 -7.71 7.54
CA HIS A 214 -19.03 -8.71 7.87
C HIS A 214 -18.62 -9.62 9.03
N ARG A 215 -17.33 -9.96 9.14
CA ARG A 215 -16.79 -10.84 10.21
C ARG A 215 -16.44 -10.13 11.50
N HIS A 216 -16.58 -8.81 11.57
CA HIS A 216 -16.37 -8.02 12.77
C HIS A 216 -17.62 -7.17 13.09
N PRO A 217 -18.79 -7.81 13.32
CA PRO A 217 -20.01 -7.08 13.66
C PRO A 217 -19.88 -6.34 15.00
N HIS A 218 -18.93 -6.73 15.85
CA HIS A 218 -18.59 -6.03 17.09
C HIS A 218 -17.73 -4.76 16.90
N VAL A 219 -17.15 -4.57 15.71
CA VAL A 219 -16.41 -3.35 15.35
C VAL A 219 -17.26 -2.45 14.45
N PHE A 220 -18.01 -3.04 13.51
CA PHE A 220 -18.71 -2.31 12.45
C PHE A 220 -20.24 -2.41 12.50
N GLY A 221 -20.80 -3.13 13.46
CA GLY A 221 -22.24 -3.35 13.62
C GLY A 221 -22.70 -3.12 15.06
N GLU A 222 -23.72 -3.85 15.48
CA GLU A 222 -24.37 -3.70 16.79
C GLU A 222 -24.08 -4.86 17.77
N GLU A 223 -23.35 -5.91 17.35
CA GLU A 223 -23.01 -7.01 18.26
C GLU A 223 -21.94 -6.57 19.28
N GLU A 224 -21.90 -7.21 20.45
CA GLU A 224 -20.85 -6.96 21.44
C GLU A 224 -19.90 -8.16 21.51
N ALA A 225 -18.61 -7.88 21.76
CA ALA A 225 -17.59 -8.88 22.06
C ALA A 225 -16.57 -8.25 23.01
N GLU A 226 -16.44 -8.79 24.21
CA GLU A 226 -15.56 -8.22 25.25
C GLU A 226 -14.23 -8.98 25.35
N THR A 227 -14.20 -10.24 24.92
CA THR A 227 -13.03 -11.12 25.03
C THR A 227 -12.57 -11.66 23.67
N PRO A 228 -11.28 -12.04 23.53
CA PRO A 228 -10.79 -12.75 22.35
C PRO A 228 -11.58 -14.03 22.03
N GLU A 229 -12.08 -14.71 23.06
CA GLU A 229 -12.92 -15.89 22.94
C GLU A 229 -14.27 -15.56 22.28
N ASP A 230 -14.91 -14.45 22.66
CA ASP A 230 -16.16 -13.98 22.04
C ASP A 230 -15.95 -13.65 20.57
N VAL A 231 -14.87 -12.91 20.26
CA VAL A 231 -14.49 -12.58 18.88
C VAL A 231 -14.28 -13.85 18.05
N LYS A 232 -13.57 -14.85 18.61
CA LYS A 232 -13.33 -16.13 17.95
C LYS A 232 -14.64 -16.90 17.72
N ALA A 233 -15.56 -16.89 18.68
CA ALA A 233 -16.86 -17.55 18.56
C ALA A 233 -17.71 -16.92 17.44
N HIS A 234 -17.79 -15.59 17.40
CA HIS A 234 -18.48 -14.85 16.33
C HIS A 234 -17.87 -15.18 14.97
N TRP A 235 -16.54 -15.13 14.85
CA TRP A 235 -15.85 -15.41 13.60
C TRP A 235 -16.08 -16.84 13.09
N LEU A 236 -16.11 -17.83 13.99
CA LEU A 236 -16.42 -19.22 13.64
C LEU A 236 -17.88 -19.38 13.18
N ARG A 237 -18.83 -18.70 13.83
CA ARG A 237 -20.25 -18.69 13.45
C ARG A 237 -20.45 -18.09 12.05
N THR A 238 -19.95 -16.89 11.80
CA THR A 238 -20.03 -16.23 10.48
C THR A 238 -19.38 -17.07 9.40
N LYS A 239 -18.23 -17.71 9.68
CA LYS A 239 -17.60 -18.63 8.72
C LYS A 239 -18.41 -19.87 8.40
N ALA A 240 -19.18 -20.39 9.36
CA ALA A 240 -20.04 -21.54 9.15
C ALA A 240 -21.26 -21.18 8.28
N GLU A 241 -21.80 -19.97 8.45
CA GLU A 241 -22.90 -19.44 7.63
C GLU A 241 -22.47 -19.15 6.19
N GLU A 242 -21.32 -18.52 5.98
CA GLU A 242 -20.78 -18.19 4.65
C GLU A 242 -20.40 -19.44 3.83
N LYS A 243 -19.96 -20.51 4.51
CA LYS A 243 -19.45 -21.71 3.84
C LYS A 243 -20.33 -22.90 4.19
N GLN A 244 -21.30 -23.20 3.33
CA GLN A 244 -22.08 -24.44 3.34
C GLN A 244 -21.22 -25.66 2.98
N ARG A 245 -20.23 -25.95 3.81
CA ARG A 245 -19.23 -26.98 3.54
C ARG A 245 -19.85 -28.36 3.68
N SER A 246 -19.55 -29.19 2.70
CA SER A 246 -19.86 -30.62 2.72
C SER A 246 -18.94 -31.41 3.67
N SER A 247 -17.73 -30.90 3.92
CA SER A 247 -16.72 -31.53 4.76
C SER A 247 -15.96 -30.52 5.64
N VAL A 248 -15.55 -30.94 6.84
CA VAL A 248 -14.66 -30.15 7.71
C VAL A 248 -13.29 -29.90 7.10
N THR A 249 -12.87 -30.74 6.15
CA THR A 249 -11.61 -30.61 5.41
C THR A 249 -11.71 -29.67 4.21
N GLU A 250 -12.93 -29.23 3.85
CA GLU A 250 -13.15 -28.36 2.70
C GLU A 250 -12.47 -27.00 2.91
N GLY A 251 -11.70 -26.57 1.90
CA GLY A 251 -10.87 -25.36 1.96
C GLY A 251 -9.66 -25.45 2.89
N VAL A 252 -9.14 -26.65 3.17
CA VAL A 252 -7.77 -26.86 3.66
C VAL A 252 -6.85 -26.94 2.44
N PRO A 253 -5.85 -26.04 2.29
CA PRO A 253 -4.95 -26.09 1.16
C PRO A 253 -3.97 -27.26 1.33
N LEU A 254 -4.13 -28.30 0.52
CA LEU A 254 -3.33 -29.53 0.64
C LEU A 254 -1.87 -29.38 0.19
N GLY A 255 -1.54 -28.30 -0.53
CA GLY A 255 -0.18 -27.98 -0.95
C GLY A 255 0.67 -27.26 0.10
N GLN A 256 0.11 -26.97 1.29
CA GLN A 256 0.86 -26.36 2.38
C GLN A 256 1.86 -27.38 3.00
N PRO A 257 2.85 -26.92 3.79
CA PRO A 257 3.84 -27.81 4.44
C PRO A 257 3.21 -28.96 5.22
N GLY A 258 3.92 -30.08 5.27
CA GLY A 258 3.39 -31.33 5.83
C GLY A 258 2.94 -31.20 7.29
N LEU A 259 3.73 -30.54 8.16
CA LEU A 259 3.35 -30.40 9.57
C LEU A 259 2.23 -29.38 9.75
N ALA A 260 2.27 -28.28 9.01
CA ALA A 260 1.16 -27.32 8.97
C ALA A 260 -0.14 -27.97 8.49
N LEU A 261 -0.10 -28.83 7.46
CA LEU A 261 -1.24 -29.60 6.96
C LEU A 261 -1.81 -30.55 8.01
N ALA A 262 -0.95 -31.35 8.62
CA ALA A 262 -1.34 -32.27 9.69
C ALA A 262 -2.00 -31.53 10.86
N ALA A 263 -1.38 -30.45 11.34
CA ALA A 263 -1.92 -29.59 12.39
C ALA A 263 -3.27 -29.00 11.99
N LYS A 264 -3.40 -28.48 10.75
CA LYS A 264 -4.64 -27.88 10.28
C LYS A 264 -5.79 -28.89 10.26
N LEU A 265 -5.55 -30.10 9.77
CA LEU A 265 -6.55 -31.16 9.74
C LEU A 265 -6.96 -31.58 11.15
N ALA A 266 -6.01 -31.77 12.07
CA ALA A 266 -6.29 -32.06 13.48
C ALA A 266 -7.15 -30.96 14.12
N SER A 267 -6.81 -29.69 13.86
CA SER A 267 -7.55 -28.53 14.33
C SER A 267 -9.00 -28.51 13.83
N ARG A 268 -9.23 -28.87 12.55
CA ARG A 268 -10.57 -28.96 11.94
C ARG A 268 -11.43 -30.01 12.62
N VAL A 269 -10.87 -31.21 12.81
CA VAL A 269 -11.55 -32.32 13.50
C VAL A 269 -11.94 -31.91 14.92
N ARG A 270 -11.01 -31.32 15.68
CA ARG A 270 -11.29 -30.87 17.05
C ARG A 270 -12.34 -29.77 17.10
N THR A 271 -12.23 -28.74 16.25
CA THR A 271 -13.16 -27.60 16.24
C THR A 271 -14.58 -28.04 15.90
N ALA A 272 -14.73 -29.05 15.03
CA ALA A 272 -16.03 -29.63 14.69
C ALA A 272 -16.55 -30.65 15.72
N GLY A 273 -15.78 -30.94 16.78
CA GLY A 273 -16.15 -31.94 17.79
C GLY A 273 -16.20 -33.38 17.23
N LEU A 274 -15.54 -33.66 16.12
CA LEU A 274 -15.55 -34.97 15.50
C LEU A 274 -14.56 -35.90 16.21
N ASN A 275 -14.98 -37.13 16.46
CA ASN A 275 -14.10 -38.17 16.99
C ASN A 275 -13.52 -39.02 15.85
N VAL A 276 -12.45 -38.51 15.22
CA VAL A 276 -11.73 -39.19 14.13
C VAL A 276 -10.36 -39.62 14.64
N PRO A 277 -10.10 -40.92 14.84
CA PRO A 277 -8.77 -41.37 15.21
C PRO A 277 -7.79 -41.13 14.05
N LEU A 278 -6.54 -40.75 14.38
CA LEU A 278 -5.49 -40.65 13.38
C LEU A 278 -5.24 -42.01 12.72
N PRO A 279 -5.01 -42.06 11.39
CA PRO A 279 -4.67 -43.29 10.72
C PRO A 279 -3.34 -43.82 11.25
N ARG A 280 -3.30 -45.13 11.49
CA ARG A 280 -2.07 -45.84 11.84
C ARG A 280 -1.52 -46.52 10.60
N GLY A 281 -0.22 -46.41 10.39
CA GLY A 281 0.49 -47.11 9.35
C GLY A 281 1.97 -47.16 9.67
N ASP A 282 2.71 -47.96 8.91
CA ASP A 282 4.14 -48.10 9.09
C ASP A 282 4.89 -46.91 8.47
N GLY A 283 5.91 -46.42 9.16
CA GLY A 283 6.88 -45.44 8.64
C GLY A 283 6.70 -44.01 9.17
N ILE A 284 7.75 -43.21 8.93
CA ILE A 284 7.95 -41.89 9.53
C ILE A 284 6.83 -40.88 9.24
N GLY A 285 6.09 -41.03 8.14
CA GLY A 285 4.98 -40.14 7.79
C GLY A 285 3.84 -40.20 8.81
N TYR A 286 3.49 -41.39 9.32
CA TYR A 286 2.45 -41.55 10.34
C TYR A 286 2.93 -41.07 11.71
N GLU A 287 4.21 -41.27 12.03
CA GLU A 287 4.82 -40.74 13.26
C GLU A 287 4.81 -39.20 13.28
N LEU A 288 5.18 -38.56 12.16
CA LEU A 288 5.13 -37.10 12.01
C LEU A 288 3.70 -36.55 12.11
N LEU A 289 2.72 -37.26 11.54
CA LEU A 289 1.30 -36.90 11.68
C LEU A 289 0.85 -36.92 13.14
N GLU A 290 1.20 -37.97 13.90
CA GLU A 290 0.89 -38.07 15.32
C GLU A 290 1.56 -36.96 16.15
N LEU A 291 2.82 -36.63 15.84
CA LEU A 291 3.55 -35.55 16.51
C LEU A 291 2.92 -34.18 16.22
N ALA A 292 2.58 -33.90 14.96
CA ALA A 292 1.96 -32.64 14.57
C ALA A 292 0.57 -32.46 15.21
N ALA A 293 -0.25 -33.51 15.24
CA ALA A 293 -1.55 -33.47 15.88
C ALA A 293 -1.45 -33.25 17.41
N ARG A 294 -0.45 -33.87 18.05
CA ARG A 294 -0.17 -33.69 19.48
C ARG A 294 0.30 -32.26 19.80
N ALA A 295 1.20 -31.71 18.99
CA ALA A 295 1.64 -30.32 19.12
C ALA A 295 0.46 -29.36 19.00
N GLU A 296 -0.39 -29.57 17.99
CA GLU A 296 -1.56 -28.73 17.77
C GLU A 296 -2.58 -28.83 18.91
N GLN A 297 -2.77 -30.01 19.51
CA GLN A 297 -3.59 -30.18 20.72
C GLN A 297 -3.02 -29.43 21.93
N ALA A 298 -1.69 -29.30 22.00
CA ALA A 298 -1.00 -28.53 23.04
C ALA A 298 -0.96 -27.02 22.74
N GLY A 299 -1.56 -26.56 21.63
CA GLY A 299 -1.53 -25.15 21.22
C GLY A 299 -0.20 -24.69 20.61
N VAL A 300 0.65 -25.64 20.20
CA VAL A 300 1.94 -25.37 19.55
C VAL A 300 1.78 -25.55 18.04
N ASP A 301 2.32 -24.60 17.25
CA ASP A 301 2.46 -24.77 15.81
C ASP A 301 3.68 -25.69 15.52
N PRO A 302 3.46 -26.93 15.04
CA PRO A 302 4.56 -27.86 14.81
C PRO A 302 5.50 -27.43 13.68
N GLU A 303 5.02 -26.68 12.68
CA GLU A 303 5.84 -26.22 11.57
C GLU A 303 6.84 -25.16 12.06
N ALA A 304 6.35 -24.15 12.79
CA ALA A 304 7.20 -23.14 13.40
C ALA A 304 8.17 -23.73 14.43
N ALA A 305 7.71 -24.67 15.26
CA ALA A 305 8.55 -25.35 16.24
C ALA A 305 9.69 -26.14 15.58
N LEU A 306 9.41 -26.86 14.47
CA LEU A 306 10.46 -27.58 13.74
C LEU A 306 11.43 -26.61 13.05
N ARG A 307 10.95 -25.52 12.44
CA ARG A 307 11.83 -24.51 11.82
C ARG A 307 12.77 -23.86 12.85
N ALA A 308 12.27 -23.55 14.05
CA ALA A 308 13.11 -23.06 15.15
C ALA A 308 14.18 -24.09 15.55
N ALA A 309 13.81 -25.37 15.72
CA ALA A 309 14.77 -26.43 16.05
C ALA A 309 15.80 -26.65 14.92
N ALA A 310 15.38 -26.58 13.66
CA ALA A 310 16.25 -26.69 12.49
C ALA A 310 17.27 -25.56 12.42
N ARG A 311 16.90 -24.32 12.79
CA ARG A 311 17.85 -23.20 12.93
C ARG A 311 18.89 -23.45 14.01
N THR A 312 18.48 -23.95 15.18
CA THR A 312 19.44 -24.33 16.22
C THR A 312 20.42 -25.41 15.73
N TYR A 313 19.93 -26.38 14.96
CA TYR A 313 20.78 -27.40 14.36
C TYR A 313 21.74 -26.82 13.31
N ARG A 314 21.25 -25.90 12.46
CA ARG A 314 22.09 -25.13 11.51
C ARG A 314 23.22 -24.40 12.23
N ASP A 315 22.94 -23.74 13.35
CA ASP A 315 23.94 -23.00 14.09
C ASP A 315 25.00 -23.93 14.71
N ALA A 316 24.59 -25.12 15.14
CA ALA A 316 25.51 -26.18 15.57
C ALA A 316 26.40 -26.69 14.42
N ILE A 317 25.85 -26.83 13.21
CA ILE A 317 26.64 -27.17 12.00
C ILE A 317 27.68 -26.07 11.72
N ARG A 318 27.28 -24.80 11.69
CA ARG A 318 28.19 -23.66 11.44
C ARG A 318 29.31 -23.58 12.47
N THR A 319 28.98 -23.85 13.74
CA THR A 319 29.96 -23.93 14.82
C THR A 319 30.99 -25.04 14.55
N ALA A 320 30.54 -26.21 14.10
CA ALA A 320 31.42 -27.33 13.75
C ALA A 320 32.30 -27.05 12.52
N GLU A 321 31.81 -26.21 11.58
CA GLU A 321 32.57 -25.75 10.41
C GLU A 321 33.60 -24.65 10.74
N GLY A 322 33.56 -24.08 11.95
CA GLY A 322 34.44 -22.98 12.34
C GLY A 322 34.01 -21.62 11.77
N VAL A 323 32.76 -21.49 11.32
CA VAL A 323 32.20 -20.22 10.84
C VAL A 323 31.64 -19.47 12.04
N THR A 324 32.30 -18.39 12.47
CA THR A 324 31.82 -17.52 13.54
C THR A 324 30.55 -16.80 13.09
N THR A 325 29.45 -16.94 13.82
CA THR A 325 28.20 -16.22 13.56
C THR A 325 28.45 -14.70 13.69
N PRO A 326 28.03 -13.87 12.73
CA PRO A 326 28.04 -12.42 12.92
C PRO A 326 27.15 -12.07 14.11
N ASP A 327 27.68 -11.27 15.04
CA ASP A 327 26.93 -10.73 16.15
C ASP A 327 25.96 -9.68 15.58
N HIS A 328 24.69 -10.06 15.35
CA HIS A 328 23.65 -9.08 15.02
C HIS A 328 23.31 -8.32 16.30
N GLY A 329 24.11 -7.27 16.54
CA GLY A 329 24.01 -6.41 17.70
C GLY A 329 22.59 -5.89 17.88
N THR A 330 22.10 -6.03 19.10
CA THR A 330 20.90 -5.36 19.58
C THR A 330 21.18 -3.85 19.65
N ALA A 331 20.52 -3.08 18.80
CA ALA A 331 20.41 -1.62 18.89
C ALA A 331 18.93 -1.23 18.98
#